data_AF-A0A926MWL2-F1
#
_entry.id   AF-A0A926MWL2-F1
#
_cell.length_a   1.000
_cell.length_b   1.000
_cell.length_c   1.000
_cell.angle_alpha   90.00
_cell.angle_beta   90.00
_cell.angle_gamma   90.00
#
_symmetry.space_group_name_H-M   'P 1'
#
loop_
_entity.id
_entity.type
_entity.pdbx_description
1 polymer ?
#
loop_
_entity_poly.entity_id
_entity_poly.type
_entity_poly.pdbx_seq_one_letter_code
_entity_poly.pdbx_strand_id
1 'polypeptide(L)'
;MSLEKNLDCLFLVSNSSSKTYQSLSKTYSAVEPPTWALLLAQSTRSIGFKVKILDANAENLTEKEILDKVKNFLPKMICLIVYGQNVNAGTTNMSGAINISEYLKK
;
A
#
# COMPACT_ATOMS: atom_id res chain seq x y z
N MET A 1 -15.40 -8.81 16.36
CA MET A 1 -14.96 -8.67 14.97
C MET A 1 -14.00 -9.81 14.68
N SER A 2 -14.38 -10.77 13.83
CA SER A 2 -13.55 -11.95 13.57
C SER A 2 -12.25 -11.52 12.88
N LEU A 3 -11.09 -11.89 13.44
CA LEU A 3 -9.83 -11.80 12.70
C LEU A 3 -9.98 -12.60 11.40
N GLU A 4 -9.80 -11.96 10.25
CA GLU A 4 -9.75 -12.65 8.96
C GLU A 4 -8.45 -13.46 8.89
N LYS A 5 -8.41 -14.62 9.55
CA LYS A 5 -7.22 -15.49 9.69
C LYS A 5 -6.78 -16.19 8.40
N ASN A 6 -7.13 -15.69 7.22
CA ASN A 6 -6.81 -16.36 5.96
C ASN A 6 -6.68 -15.38 4.79
N LEU A 7 -5.91 -14.32 4.96
CA LEU A 7 -5.56 -13.41 3.87
C LEU A 7 -4.27 -13.90 3.20
N ASP A 8 -4.33 -14.25 1.92
CA ASP A 8 -3.18 -14.78 1.18
C ASP A 8 -2.22 -13.67 0.75
N CYS A 9 -2.76 -12.56 0.24
CA CYS A 9 -1.94 -11.42 -0.17
C CYS A 9 -2.60 -10.08 0.20
N LEU A 10 -1.80 -9.17 0.75
CA LEU A 10 -2.16 -7.77 0.93
C LEU A 10 -1.40 -6.93 -0.10
N PHE A 11 -2.12 -6.30 -1.02
CA PHE A 11 -1.58 -5.31 -1.93
C PHE A 11 -1.53 -3.95 -1.23
N LEU A 12 -0.33 -3.48 -0.92
CA LEU A 12 -0.10 -2.25 -0.15
C LEU A 12 0.43 -1.14 -1.08
N VAL A 13 -0.34 -0.08 -1.24
CA VAL A 13 0.11 1.16 -1.89
C VAL A 13 0.70 2.05 -0.80
N SER A 14 2.02 2.26 -0.85
CA SER A 14 2.71 3.05 0.18
C SER A 14 2.46 4.54 0.03
N ASN A 15 2.35 5.25 1.15
CA ASN A 15 2.37 6.70 1.15
C ASN A 15 3.82 7.21 0.94
N SER A 16 4.08 7.86 -0.19
CA SER A 16 5.40 8.47 -0.52
C SER A 16 5.48 9.97 -0.23
N SER A 17 4.34 10.58 0.16
CA SER A 17 4.16 12.03 0.18
C SER A 17 4.85 12.73 1.36
N SER A 18 4.92 12.07 2.52
CA SER A 18 5.35 12.70 3.78
C SER A 18 6.84 13.07 3.84
N LYS A 19 7.72 12.30 3.18
CA LYS A 19 9.17 12.59 3.14
C LYS A 19 9.60 13.34 1.88
N THR A 20 8.94 13.13 0.74
CA THR A 20 9.39 13.70 -0.52
C THR A 20 9.01 15.17 -0.69
N TYR A 21 7.83 15.59 -0.20
CA TYR A 21 7.29 16.93 -0.49
C TYR A 21 7.21 17.86 0.72
N GLN A 22 7.70 17.45 1.89
CA GLN A 22 7.65 18.25 3.12
C GLN A 22 6.22 18.83 3.31
N SER A 23 6.07 20.15 3.46
CA SER A 23 4.80 20.85 3.67
C SER A 23 3.86 20.90 2.45
N LEU A 24 4.30 20.57 1.23
CA LEU A 24 3.43 20.58 0.03
C LEU A 24 2.57 19.31 -0.12
N SER A 25 2.93 18.22 0.55
CA SER A 25 2.18 16.94 0.53
C SER A 25 0.76 17.06 1.08
N LYS A 26 0.51 18.03 1.97
CA LYS A 26 -0.78 18.19 2.65
C LYS A 26 -1.88 18.79 1.79
N THR A 27 -1.55 19.42 0.65
CA THR A 27 -2.51 20.28 -0.05
C THR A 27 -2.71 19.92 -1.53
N TYR A 28 -1.76 19.22 -2.18
CA TYR A 28 -1.78 19.01 -3.64
C TYR A 28 -1.41 17.60 -4.11
N SER A 29 -1.34 16.61 -3.23
CA SER A 29 -1.14 15.22 -3.67
C SER A 29 -2.41 14.68 -4.32
N ALA A 30 -2.37 14.50 -5.64
CA ALA A 30 -3.46 13.86 -6.36
C ALA A 30 -3.63 12.42 -5.85
N VAL A 31 -4.79 12.12 -5.28
CA VAL A 31 -5.20 10.75 -4.95
C VAL A 31 -5.86 10.16 -6.18
N GLU A 32 -5.17 9.25 -6.85
CA GLU A 32 -5.69 8.52 -7.99
C GLU A 32 -6.09 7.08 -7.60
N PRO A 33 -7.09 6.47 -8.26
CA PRO A 33 -7.40 5.06 -8.04
C PRO A 33 -6.16 4.19 -8.33
N PRO A 34 -5.79 3.26 -7.43
CA PRO A 34 -4.57 2.46 -7.57
C PRO A 34 -4.79 1.35 -8.61
N THR A 35 -4.77 1.72 -9.89
CA THR A 35 -5.22 0.89 -11.01
C THR A 35 -4.53 -0.47 -11.04
N TRP A 36 -3.21 -0.52 -10.81
CA TRP A 36 -2.48 -1.79 -10.76
C TRP A 36 -2.82 -2.64 -9.54
N ALA A 37 -3.05 -2.03 -8.38
CA ALA A 37 -3.51 -2.78 -7.21
C ALA A 37 -4.88 -3.41 -7.49
N LEU A 38 -5.79 -2.68 -8.15
CA LEU A 38 -7.10 -3.19 -8.55
C LEU A 38 -6.98 -4.37 -9.52
N LEU A 39 -6.19 -4.22 -10.58
CA LEU A 39 -6.00 -5.27 -11.60
C LEU A 39 -5.37 -6.54 -10.99
N LEU A 40 -4.28 -6.37 -10.23
CA LEU A 40 -3.59 -7.50 -9.59
C LEU A 40 -4.47 -8.17 -8.54
N ALA A 41 -5.20 -7.40 -7.74
CA ALA A 41 -6.12 -7.97 -6.77
C ALA A 41 -7.24 -8.76 -7.46
N GLN A 42 -7.84 -8.25 -8.53
CA GLN A 42 -8.89 -8.99 -9.24
C GLN A 42 -8.36 -10.23 -9.96
N SER A 43 -7.20 -10.15 -10.61
CA SER A 43 -6.56 -11.32 -11.20
C SER A 43 -6.19 -12.38 -10.16
N THR A 44 -5.82 -11.97 -8.95
CA THR A 44 -5.49 -12.91 -7.87
C THR A 44 -6.76 -13.53 -7.28
N ARG A 45 -7.84 -12.75 -7.13
CA ARG A 45 -9.17 -13.25 -6.73
C ARG A 45 -9.75 -14.22 -7.73
N SER A 46 -9.57 -14.01 -9.03
CA SER A 46 -10.13 -14.89 -10.06
C SER A 46 -9.55 -16.30 -10.04
N ILE A 47 -8.41 -16.50 -9.36
CA ILE A 47 -7.74 -17.81 -9.20
C ILE A 47 -8.07 -18.42 -7.81
N GLY A 48 -8.92 -17.78 -7.01
CA GLY A 48 -9.44 -18.31 -5.73
C GLY A 48 -8.65 -17.88 -4.48
N PHE A 49 -7.67 -17.00 -4.62
CA PHE A 49 -6.92 -16.47 -3.48
C PHE A 49 -7.65 -15.31 -2.80
N LYS A 50 -7.50 -15.22 -1.47
CA LYS A 50 -8.07 -14.14 -0.66
C LYS A 50 -7.09 -12.98 -0.60
N VAL A 51 -7.51 -11.83 -1.14
CA VAL A 51 -6.65 -10.64 -1.18
C VAL A 51 -7.38 -9.36 -0.80
N LYS A 52 -6.62 -8.43 -0.24
CA LYS A 52 -7.06 -7.09 0.14
C LYS A 52 -6.12 -6.05 -0.45
N ILE A 53 -6.65 -4.84 -0.63
CA ILE A 53 -5.85 -3.66 -0.98
C ILE A 53 -5.85 -2.77 0.25
N LEU A 54 -4.66 -2.28 0.62
CA LEU A 54 -4.48 -1.23 1.62
C LEU A 54 -3.83 -0.05 0.91
N ASP A 55 -4.61 1.01 0.68
CA ASP A 55 -4.12 2.21 0.03
C ASP A 55 -3.75 3.26 1.07
N ALA A 56 -2.51 3.20 1.56
CA ALA A 56 -2.03 4.11 2.59
C ALA A 56 -1.88 5.55 2.09
N ASN A 57 -1.77 5.75 0.77
CA ASN A 57 -1.72 7.08 0.18
C ASN A 57 -3.12 7.72 0.18
N ALA A 58 -4.13 7.01 -0.33
CA ALA A 58 -5.51 7.49 -0.35
C ALA A 58 -6.11 7.68 1.05
N GLU A 59 -5.77 6.80 1.97
CA GLU A 59 -6.22 6.87 3.38
C GLU A 59 -5.33 7.77 4.25
N ASN A 60 -4.24 8.33 3.71
CA ASN A 60 -3.24 9.15 4.42
C ASN A 60 -2.75 8.51 5.73
N LEU A 61 -2.41 7.23 5.69
CA LEU A 61 -2.01 6.45 6.87
C LEU A 61 -0.56 6.70 7.25
N THR A 62 -0.30 6.69 8.56
CA THR A 62 1.04 6.65 9.14
C THR A 62 1.61 5.22 9.11
N GLU A 63 2.93 5.10 9.24
CA GLU A 63 3.61 3.78 9.31
C GLU A 63 3.04 2.89 10.43
N LYS A 64 2.70 3.49 11.57
CA LYS A 64 2.10 2.79 12.71
C LYS A 64 0.71 2.24 12.37
N GLU A 65 -0.15 3.05 11.74
CA GLU A 65 -1.49 2.62 11.35
C GLU A 65 -1.44 1.53 10.28
N ILE A 66 -0.47 1.61 9.35
CA ILE A 66 -0.23 0.53 8.39
C ILE A 66 0.14 -0.76 9.12
N LEU A 67 1.06 -0.71 10.08
CA LEU A 67 1.46 -1.87 10.89
C LEU A 67 0.27 -2.46 11.66
N ASP A 68 -0.54 -1.62 12.30
CA ASP A 68 -1.72 -2.07 13.05
C ASP A 68 -2.74 -2.75 12.12
N LYS A 69 -2.97 -2.20 10.91
CA LYS A 69 -3.82 -2.83 9.89
C LYS A 69 -3.24 -4.16 9.39
N VAL A 70 -1.95 -4.22 9.10
CA VAL A 70 -1.26 -5.45 8.70
C VAL A 70 -1.40 -6.52 9.79
N LYS A 71 -1.21 -6.16 11.06
CA LYS A 71 -1.40 -7.07 12.22
C LYS A 71 -2.85 -7.53 12.38
N ASN A 72 -3.82 -6.69 12.05
CA ASN A 72 -5.23 -7.07 12.09
C ASN A 72 -5.61 -8.00 10.93
N PHE A 73 -5.02 -7.79 9.75
CA PHE A 73 -5.30 -8.59 8.55
C PHE A 73 -4.53 -9.91 8.51
N LEU A 74 -3.38 -10.00 9.20
CA LEU A 74 -2.50 -11.19 9.24
C LEU A 74 -2.27 -11.81 7.84
N PRO A 75 -1.81 -11.04 6.83
CA PRO A 75 -1.56 -11.58 5.50
C PRO A 75 -0.39 -12.56 5.50
N LYS A 76 -0.47 -13.62 4.69
CA LYS A 76 0.66 -14.52 4.42
C LYS A 76 1.76 -13.82 3.61
N MET A 77 1.38 -12.91 2.72
CA MET A 77 2.28 -12.13 1.88
C MET A 77 1.82 -10.68 1.77
N ILE A 78 2.78 -9.74 1.75
CA ILE A 78 2.54 -8.33 1.44
C ILE A 78 3.19 -8.03 0.10
N CYS A 79 2.41 -7.51 -0.85
CA CYS A 79 2.89 -7.04 -2.15
C CYS A 79 2.86 -5.51 -2.16
N LEU A 80 4.04 -4.88 -2.16
CA LEU A 80 4.17 -3.43 -2.26
C LEU A 80 3.93 -2.99 -3.71
N ILE A 81 2.90 -2.17 -3.93
CA ILE A 81 2.57 -1.62 -5.23
C ILE A 81 3.35 -0.33 -5.42
N VAL A 82 4.45 -0.42 -6.18
CA VAL A 82 5.28 0.72 -6.53
C VAL A 82 5.06 1.11 -7.97
N TYR A 83 4.03 1.91 -8.18
CA TYR A 83 3.65 2.41 -9.50
C TYR A 83 3.06 3.80 -9.39
N GLY A 84 3.19 4.60 -10.45
CA GLY A 84 2.30 5.73 -10.72
C GLY A 84 2.18 5.93 -12.23
N GLN A 85 1.11 6.59 -12.67
CA GLN A 85 0.84 6.82 -14.10
C GLN A 85 1.92 7.66 -14.80
N ASN A 86 2.62 8.52 -14.06
CA ASN A 86 3.75 9.29 -14.56
C ASN A 86 4.98 8.36 -14.72
N VAL A 87 5.65 8.44 -15.87
CA VAL A 87 6.86 7.65 -16.19
C VAL A 87 7.96 7.72 -15.11
N ASN A 88 8.00 8.80 -14.32
CA ASN A 88 8.96 8.98 -13.22
C ASN A 88 8.39 8.64 -11.82
N ALA A 89 7.09 8.34 -11.71
CA ALA A 89 6.43 8.09 -10.42
C ALA A 89 6.90 6.82 -9.72
N GLY A 90 7.41 5.83 -10.46
CA GLY A 90 8.04 4.64 -9.87
C GLY A 90 9.17 5.01 -8.91
N THR A 91 10.06 5.91 -9.32
CA THR A 91 11.21 6.37 -8.53
C THR A 91 10.77 7.10 -7.26
N THR A 92 9.73 7.95 -7.36
CA THR A 92 9.18 8.67 -6.20
C THR A 92 8.47 7.74 -5.22
N ASN A 93 7.81 6.68 -5.70
CA ASN A 93 7.11 5.74 -4.84
C ASN A 93 8.04 4.69 -4.20
N MET A 94 9.22 4.44 -4.80
CA MET A 94 10.22 3.53 -4.25
C MET A 94 10.72 3.95 -2.86
N SER A 95 10.89 5.25 -2.59
CA SER A 95 11.33 5.72 -1.27
C SER A 95 10.30 5.40 -0.18
N GLY A 96 9.00 5.56 -0.49
CA GLY A 96 7.90 5.14 0.39
C GLY A 96 7.89 3.63 0.63
N ALA A 97 8.08 2.84 -0.43
CA ALA A 97 8.12 1.38 -0.35
C ALA A 97 9.30 0.86 0.48
N ILE A 98 10.50 1.41 0.29
CA ILE A 98 11.68 1.08 1.11
C ILE A 98 11.40 1.42 2.57
N ASN A 99 10.92 2.64 2.84
CA ASN A 99 10.69 3.10 4.20
C ASN A 99 9.69 2.23 4.96
N ILE A 100 8.55 1.88 4.34
CA ILE A 100 7.56 1.00 4.99
C ILE A 100 8.09 -0.43 5.12
N SER A 101 8.86 -0.94 4.15
CA SER A 101 9.44 -2.29 4.24
C SER A 101 10.42 -2.41 5.42
N GLU A 102 11.26 -1.39 5.65
CA GLU A 102 12.19 -1.35 6.78
C GLU A 102 11.47 -1.14 8.12
N TYR A 103 10.33 -0.45 8.12
CA TYR A 103 9.49 -0.30 9.31
C TYR A 103 8.82 -1.63 9.70
N LEU A 104 8.27 -2.37 8.72
CA LEU A 104 7.53 -3.61 8.95
C LEU A 104 8.42 -4.83 9.28
N LYS A 105 9.71 -4.81 8.92
CA LYS A 105 10.66 -5.88 9.25
C LYS A 105 11.09 -5.92 10.73
N LYS A 106 10.87 -4.84 11.47
CA LYS A 106 11.24 -4.71 12.88
C LYS A 106 10.19 -5.34 13.79
#